data_AF-A0A081RMK2-F1
#
_entry.id   AF-A0A081RMK2-F1
#
_cell.length_a   1.000
_cell.length_b   1.000
_cell.length_c   1.000
_cell.angle_alpha   90.00
_cell.angle_beta   90.00
_cell.angle_gamma   90.00
#
_symmetry.space_group_name_H-M   'P 1'
#
loop_
_entity.id
_entity.type
_entity.pdbx_description
1 polymer ?
#
loop_
_entity_poly.entity_id
_entity_poly.type
_entity_poly.pdbx_seq_one_letter_code
_entity_poly.pdbx_strand_id
1 'polypeptide(L)'
;MTITLEISTKNYSDDSFNIKKALSHMETLTGAYNGYMFSEPTENFGWTFFKIAFKAELHEGIAEKFADMISRYRSSKPEEKFADFMKDYFASKNCDVKIKVV
;
A
#
# COMPACT_ATOMS: atom_id res chain seq x y z
N MET A 1 -5.10 5.26 -13.29
CA MET A 1 -4.62 6.36 -12.42
C MET A 1 -3.46 5.85 -11.56
N THR A 2 -2.35 6.58 -11.48
CA THR A 2 -1.24 6.23 -10.57
C THR A 2 -1.49 6.82 -9.18
N ILE A 3 -1.25 6.06 -8.12
CA ILE A 3 -1.40 6.52 -6.73
C ILE A 3 -0.09 6.33 -5.96
N THR A 4 0.26 7.28 -5.10
CA THR A 4 1.41 7.16 -4.20
C THR A 4 0.94 7.18 -2.76
N LEU A 5 1.41 6.21 -1.98
CA LEU A 5 1.14 6.09 -0.56
C LEU A 5 2.43 6.35 0.21
N GLU A 6 2.43 7.30 1.14
CA GLU A 6 3.47 7.45 2.15
C GLU A 6 3.16 6.52 3.32
N ILE A 7 4.16 5.73 3.69
CA ILE A 7 4.13 4.77 4.78
C ILE A 7 5.02 5.30 5.90
N SER A 8 4.49 5.32 7.12
CA SER A 8 5.27 5.62 8.33
C SER A 8 5.27 4.40 9.26
N THR A 9 6.46 3.96 9.64
CA THR A 9 6.66 2.78 10.50
C THR A 9 7.73 3.04 11.57
N LYS A 10 7.70 2.28 12.66
CA LYS A 10 8.79 2.19 13.64
C LYS A 10 9.70 0.97 13.43
N ASN A 11 9.33 0.04 12.53
CA ASN A 11 10.06 -1.19 12.25
C ASN A 11 10.25 -1.38 10.73
N TYR A 12 11.07 -0.52 10.13
CA TYR A 12 11.26 -0.50 8.67
C TYR A 12 11.75 -1.83 8.10
N SER A 13 12.65 -2.54 8.80
CA SER A 13 13.23 -3.77 8.28
C SER A 13 12.17 -4.84 8.05
N ASP A 14 11.34 -5.13 9.06
CA ASP A 14 10.30 -6.15 8.95
C ASP A 14 9.14 -5.68 8.07
N ASP A 15 8.67 -4.44 8.27
CA ASP A 15 7.50 -3.94 7.55
C ASP A 15 7.78 -3.79 6.05
N SER A 16 8.96 -3.29 5.66
CA SER A 16 9.30 -3.17 4.24
C SER A 16 9.39 -4.54 3.56
N PHE A 17 9.91 -5.56 4.25
CA PHE A 17 9.95 -6.93 3.75
C PHE A 17 8.55 -7.54 3.62
N ASN A 18 7.74 -7.44 4.66
CA ASN A 18 6.37 -7.96 4.68
C ASN A 18 5.48 -7.27 3.66
N ILE A 19 5.59 -5.95 3.50
CA ILE A 19 4.87 -5.18 2.47
C ILE A 19 5.29 -5.63 1.07
N LYS A 20 6.60 -5.77 0.78
CA LYS A 20 7.06 -6.28 -0.52
C LYS A 20 6.47 -7.65 -0.84
N LYS A 21 6.53 -8.57 0.13
CA LYS A 21 5.91 -9.91 0.00
C LYS A 21 4.40 -9.82 -0.24
N ALA A 22 3.70 -8.95 0.50
CA ALA A 22 2.27 -8.75 0.39
C ALA A 22 1.87 -8.17 -0.98
N LEU A 23 2.67 -7.25 -1.51
CA LEU A 23 2.47 -6.64 -2.83
C LEU A 23 2.81 -7.61 -3.96
N SER A 24 3.85 -8.43 -3.84
CA SER A 24 4.12 -9.49 -4.83
C SER A 24 2.99 -10.52 -4.91
N HIS A 25 2.31 -10.80 -3.80
CA HIS A 25 1.08 -11.60 -3.84
C HIS A 25 -0.05 -10.85 -4.58
N MET A 26 -0.20 -9.54 -4.37
CA MET A 26 -1.18 -8.73 -5.12
C MET A 26 -0.88 -8.72 -6.62
N GLU A 27 0.38 -8.58 -7.04
CA GLU A 27 0.79 -8.67 -8.45
C GLU A 27 0.41 -10.01 -9.07
N THR A 28 0.57 -11.11 -8.33
CA THR A 28 0.15 -12.44 -8.77
C THR A 28 -1.36 -12.53 -8.95
N LEU A 29 -2.12 -11.93 -8.02
CA LEU A 29 -3.58 -11.94 -8.04
C LEU A 29 -4.16 -11.10 -9.19
N THR A 30 -3.49 -10.03 -9.58
CA THR A 30 -3.94 -9.10 -10.64
C THR A 30 -3.30 -9.36 -12.00
N GLY A 31 -2.19 -10.09 -12.04
CA GLY A 31 -1.35 -10.25 -13.23
C GLY A 31 -0.48 -9.02 -13.56
N ALA A 32 -0.51 -7.98 -12.73
CA ALA A 32 0.20 -6.72 -12.94
C ALA A 32 1.58 -6.71 -12.26
N TYR A 33 2.55 -7.38 -12.87
CA TYR A 33 3.92 -7.51 -12.34
C TYR A 33 4.75 -6.22 -12.50
N ASN A 34 5.73 -6.03 -11.61
CA ASN A 34 6.52 -4.80 -11.50
C ASN A 34 5.63 -3.56 -11.30
N GLY A 35 4.52 -3.74 -10.58
CA GLY A 35 3.42 -2.80 -10.45
C GLY A 35 3.63 -1.73 -9.38
N TYR A 36 4.73 -1.77 -8.63
CA TYR A 36 5.01 -0.79 -7.57
C TYR A 36 6.50 -0.45 -7.46
N MET A 37 6.79 0.69 -6.85
CA MET A 37 8.16 1.15 -6.56
C MET A 37 8.25 1.75 -5.16
N PHE A 38 9.31 1.42 -4.43
CA PHE A 38 9.62 2.03 -3.14
C PHE A 38 10.55 3.22 -3.34
N SER A 39 10.33 4.30 -2.60
CA SER A 39 11.33 5.36 -2.45
C SER A 39 12.44 4.94 -1.48
N GLU A 40 13.52 5.71 -1.46
CA GLU A 40 14.46 5.66 -0.35
C GLU A 40 13.74 6.03 0.97
N PRO A 41 14.08 5.36 2.08
CA PRO A 41 13.53 5.68 3.39
C PRO A 41 14.21 6.92 3.99
N THR A 42 13.43 7.72 4.71
CA THR A 42 13.90 8.82 5.55
C THR A 42 13.58 8.53 7.00
N GLU A 43 14.55 8.67 7.89
CA GLU A 43 14.37 8.47 9.33
C GLU A 43 14.21 9.81 10.06
N ASN A 44 13.24 9.88 10.98
CA ASN A 44 13.03 11.04 11.83
C ASN A 44 12.36 10.65 13.16
N PHE A 45 12.97 11.02 14.29
CA PHE A 45 12.46 10.77 15.65
C PHE A 45 11.94 9.34 15.90
N GLY A 46 12.70 8.32 15.50
CA GLY A 46 12.35 6.91 15.71
C GLY A 46 11.23 6.38 14.80
N TRP A 47 10.87 7.15 13.77
CA TRP A 47 10.02 6.72 12.67
C TRP A 47 10.81 6.70 11.38
N THR A 48 10.48 5.76 10.51
CA THR A 48 10.93 5.70 9.12
C THR A 48 9.75 6.00 8.20
N PHE A 49 9.99 6.86 7.22
CA PHE A 49 9.03 7.31 6.22
C PHE A 49 9.51 6.89 4.85
N PHE A 50 8.66 6.27 4.05
CA PHE A 50 8.97 5.92 2.67
C PHE A 50 7.70 5.92 1.84
N LYS A 51 7.84 6.06 0.53
CA LYS A 51 6.71 6.07 -0.40
C LYS A 51 6.65 4.79 -1.19
N ILE A 52 5.43 4.37 -1.50
CA ILE A 52 5.14 3.31 -2.44
C ILE A 52 4.32 3.93 -3.58
N ALA A 53 4.92 4.02 -4.76
CA ALA A 53 4.24 4.45 -5.97
C ALA A 53 3.64 3.21 -6.66
N PHE A 54 2.34 3.21 -6.89
CA PHE A 54 1.62 2.16 -7.62
C PHE A 54 1.44 2.60 -9.07
N LYS A 55 1.87 1.73 -9.99
CA LYS A 55 1.56 1.87 -11.41
C LYS A 55 0.06 1.65 -11.63
N ALA A 56 -0.47 2.26 -12.68
CA ALA A 56 -1.90 2.22 -13.00
C ALA A 56 -2.44 0.78 -13.06
N GLU A 57 -1.72 -0.13 -13.72
CA GLU A 57 -2.13 -1.53 -13.90
C GLU A 57 -2.36 -2.27 -12.55
N LEU A 58 -1.44 -2.13 -11.60
CA LEU A 58 -1.58 -2.78 -10.29
C LEU A 58 -2.63 -2.10 -9.43
N HIS A 59 -2.68 -0.76 -9.45
CA HIS A 59 -3.70 -0.01 -8.72
C HIS A 59 -5.11 -0.38 -9.20
N GLU A 60 -5.35 -0.31 -10.51
CA GLU A 60 -6.63 -0.64 -11.13
C GLU A 60 -6.97 -2.12 -10.93
N GLY A 61 -6.00 -3.02 -11.12
CA GLY A 61 -6.21 -4.45 -10.89
C GLY A 61 -6.61 -4.78 -9.45
N ILE A 62 -6.01 -4.11 -8.45
CA ILE A 62 -6.43 -4.26 -7.04
C ILE A 62 -7.82 -3.63 -6.85
N ALA A 63 -8.05 -2.42 -7.36
CA ALA A 63 -9.32 -1.71 -7.21
C ALA A 63 -10.50 -2.50 -7.79
N GLU A 64 -10.31 -3.16 -8.94
CA GLU A 64 -11.31 -4.02 -9.57
C GLU A 64 -11.48 -5.34 -8.83
N LYS A 65 -10.38 -6.05 -8.54
CA LYS A 65 -10.44 -7.38 -7.91
C LYS A 65 -11.03 -7.33 -6.50
N PHE A 66 -10.83 -6.23 -5.79
CA PHE A 66 -11.30 -6.03 -4.41
C PHE A 66 -12.36 -4.93 -4.30
N ALA A 67 -13.06 -4.60 -5.39
CA ALA A 67 -14.08 -3.54 -5.40
C ALA A 67 -15.12 -3.69 -4.29
N ASP A 68 -15.59 -4.92 -4.04
CA ASP A 68 -16.56 -5.22 -2.99
C ASP A 68 -16.04 -4.98 -1.58
N MET A 69 -14.73 -5.10 -1.36
CA MET A 69 -14.09 -4.80 -0.07
C MET A 69 -13.83 -3.30 0.05
N ILE A 70 -13.24 -2.69 -0.99
CA ILE A 70 -12.89 -1.26 -1.04
C ILE A 70 -14.15 -0.39 -0.90
N SER A 71 -15.27 -0.79 -1.51
CA SER A 71 -16.52 -0.03 -1.45
C SER A 71 -17.07 0.15 -0.03
N ARG A 72 -16.75 -0.78 0.90
CA ARG A 72 -17.22 -0.77 2.31
C ARG A 72 -16.52 0.27 3.18
N TYR A 73 -15.38 0.80 2.73
CA TYR A 73 -14.69 1.87 3.46
C TYR A 73 -15.51 3.16 3.41
N ARG A 74 -15.50 3.89 4.54
CA ARG A 74 -16.33 5.10 4.74
C ARG A 74 -15.78 6.34 4.04
N SER A 75 -14.48 6.36 3.73
CA SER A 75 -13.81 7.49 3.10
C SER A 75 -14.49 7.91 1.79
N SER A 76 -14.58 9.21 1.53
CA SER A 76 -15.39 9.72 0.41
C SER A 76 -14.68 9.62 -0.92
N LYS A 77 -13.34 9.76 -0.93
CA LYS A 77 -12.54 9.70 -2.16
C LYS A 77 -12.07 8.27 -2.45
N PRO A 78 -12.07 7.84 -3.74
CA PRO A 78 -11.57 6.52 -4.12
C PRO A 78 -10.14 6.23 -3.65
N GLU A 79 -9.25 7.23 -3.74
CA GLU A 79 -7.85 7.12 -3.31
C GLU A 79 -7.72 6.89 -1.80
N GLU A 80 -8.56 7.57 -1.01
CA GLU A 80 -8.59 7.42 0.46
C GLU A 80 -9.15 6.03 0.83
N LYS A 81 -10.19 5.55 0.15
CA LYS A 81 -10.68 4.16 0.33
C LYS A 81 -9.62 3.12 -0.01
N PHE A 82 -8.86 3.35 -1.09
CA PHE A 82 -7.75 2.47 -1.47
C PHE A 82 -6.66 2.47 -0.40
N ALA A 83 -6.29 3.64 0.13
CA ALA A 83 -5.31 3.75 1.21
C ALA A 83 -5.78 3.04 2.49
N ASP A 84 -7.06 3.16 2.85
CA ASP A 84 -7.63 2.44 4.00
C ASP A 84 -7.61 0.92 3.79
N PHE A 85 -7.98 0.45 2.60
CA PHE A 85 -7.87 -0.95 2.23
C PHE A 85 -6.42 -1.47 2.34
N MET A 86 -5.45 -0.71 1.82
CA MET A 86 -4.04 -1.09 1.90
C MET A 86 -3.53 -1.09 3.33
N LYS A 87 -4.01 -0.18 4.18
CA LYS A 87 -3.68 -0.15 5.61
C LYS A 87 -4.14 -1.43 6.31
N ASP A 88 -5.39 -1.82 6.13
CA ASP A 88 -5.92 -3.04 6.74
C ASP A 88 -5.29 -4.29 6.15
N TYR A 89 -5.03 -4.29 4.84
CA TYR A 89 -4.33 -5.38 4.17
C TYR A 89 -2.93 -5.56 4.76
N PHE A 90 -2.14 -4.49 4.93
CA PHE A 90 -0.81 -4.57 5.53
C PHE A 90 -0.86 -4.96 7.01
N ALA A 91 -1.84 -4.48 7.77
CA ALA A 91 -2.07 -4.93 9.14
C ALA A 91 -2.32 -6.45 9.21
N SER A 92 -3.08 -7.01 8.24
CA SER A 92 -3.30 -8.47 8.12
C SER A 92 -2.02 -9.26 7.77
N LYS A 93 -0.93 -8.58 7.39
CA LYS A 93 0.39 -9.15 7.09
C LYS A 93 1.43 -8.81 8.15
N ASN A 94 0.98 -8.47 9.37
CA ASN A 94 1.80 -8.13 10.53
C ASN A 94 2.61 -6.83 10.35
N CYS A 95 2.09 -5.86 9.59
CA CYS A 95 2.70 -4.53 9.48
C CYS A 95 1.87 -3.50 10.25
N ASP A 96 2.43 -2.90 11.31
CA ASP A 96 1.81 -1.79 12.04
C ASP A 96 2.29 -0.45 11.49
N VAL A 97 1.62 0.01 10.43
CA VAL A 97 2.03 1.20 9.68
C VAL A 97 0.92 2.25 9.59
N LYS A 98 1.34 3.50 9.46
CA LYS A 98 0.46 4.61 9.06
C LYS A 98 0.57 4.80 7.55
N ILE A 99 -0.55 5.12 6.91
CA ILE A 99 -0.63 5.36 5.47
C ILE A 99 -1.25 6.72 5.22
N LYS A 100 -0.70 7.46 4.25
CA LYS A 100 -1.23 8.71 3.74
C LYS A 100 -1.14 8.75 2.21
N VAL A 101 -2.19 9.23 1.54
CA VAL A 101 -2.14 9.52 0.09
C VAL A 101 -1.33 10.80 -0.15
N VAL A 102 -0.41 10.77 -1.12
CA VAL A 102 0.51 11.88 -1.46
C VAL A 102 0.36 12.30 -2.92
#